data_AF-A0A1Y4NU82-F1
#
_entry.id   AF-A0A1Y4NU82-F1
#
_cell.length_a   1.000
_cell.length_b   1.000
_cell.length_c   1.000
_cell.angle_alpha   90.00
_cell.angle_beta   90.00
_cell.angle_gamma   90.00
#
_symmetry.space_group_name_H-M   'P 1'
#
loop_
_entity.id
_entity.type
_entity.pdbx_description
1 polymer ?
#
loop_
_entity_poly.entity_id
_entity_poly.type
_entity_poly.pdbx_seq_one_letter_code
_entity_poly.pdbx_strand_id
1 'polypeptide(L)'
;MKHIGIVCEGPTDYIILKGVIDQITGEENKYVLLQPENDLSGKYGNGWKGVWKWCHDNAPIRRELMQDIQPALDFLVIQMDGDVSRKEKSSHCWCKATECIHKGDWNPLECDLTPEGRAACPIVLPCPGHNISVAGYMSHLKGLLATWLKDTSDTCIVIPCDSTEAWIVAAYDQTDGVEMIEAPWEHIIAHRKCYHNIRIPGQKKRVRIFEQFVPTVCENWSKVTKLCQSARDFEESILTLTESGAV
;
A
#
# COMPACT_ATOMS: atom_id res chain seq x y z
N MET A 1 17.38 9.74 12.99
CA MET A 1 16.74 8.41 13.12
C MET A 1 15.30 8.63 13.50
N LYS A 2 14.35 8.07 12.73
CA LYS A 2 12.91 8.15 13.02
C LYS A 2 12.37 6.85 13.60
N HIS A 3 11.23 6.91 14.26
CA HIS A 3 10.44 5.79 14.76
C HIS A 3 9.09 5.76 14.04
N ILE A 4 8.90 4.77 13.19
CA ILE A 4 7.86 4.77 12.15
C ILE A 4 6.93 3.58 12.34
N GLY A 5 5.63 3.84 12.39
CA GLY A 5 4.62 2.78 12.36
C GLY A 5 4.23 2.42 10.92
N ILE A 6 4.13 1.13 10.61
CA ILE A 6 3.73 0.64 9.29
C ILE A 6 2.46 -0.21 9.39
N VAL A 7 1.48 0.14 8.55
CA VAL A 7 0.26 -0.61 8.26
C VAL A 7 0.33 -0.98 6.78
N CYS A 8 0.43 -2.25 6.44
CA CYS A 8 0.53 -2.69 5.05
C CYS A 8 -0.30 -3.95 4.80
N GLU A 9 -0.50 -4.32 3.54
CA GLU A 9 -1.31 -5.49 3.19
C GLU A 9 -0.68 -6.80 3.63
N GLY A 10 0.63 -6.91 3.41
CA GLY A 10 1.37 -8.13 3.61
C GLY A 10 2.73 -7.92 4.25
N PRO A 11 3.29 -8.99 4.83
CA PRO A 11 4.63 -8.96 5.39
C PRO A 11 5.73 -8.79 4.33
N THR A 12 5.43 -9.02 3.05
CA THR A 12 6.37 -8.77 1.95
C THR A 12 6.50 -7.29 1.63
N ASP A 13 5.39 -6.55 1.68
CA ASP A 13 5.36 -5.09 1.46
C ASP A 13 6.13 -4.37 2.56
N TYR A 14 5.96 -4.81 3.82
CA TYR A 14 6.71 -4.30 4.96
C TYR A 14 8.23 -4.30 4.73
N ILE A 15 8.77 -5.37 4.14
CA ILE A 15 10.21 -5.51 3.90
C ILE A 15 10.70 -4.50 2.86
N ILE A 16 9.95 -4.30 1.79
CA ILE A 16 10.29 -3.32 0.75
C ILE A 16 10.16 -1.90 1.29
N LEU A 17 9.06 -1.58 1.98
CA LEU A 17 8.82 -0.25 2.54
C LEU A 17 9.94 0.16 3.49
N LYS A 18 10.36 -0.71 4.41
CA LYS A 18 11.48 -0.42 5.32
C LYS A 18 12.76 -0.05 4.59
N GLY A 19 13.19 -0.91 3.65
CA GLY A 19 14.43 -0.68 2.92
C GLY A 19 14.39 0.61 2.11
N VAL A 20 13.25 0.91 1.49
CA VAL A 20 13.05 2.13 0.73
C VAL A 20 13.00 3.38 1.62
N ILE A 21 12.35 3.32 2.78
CA ILE A 21 12.32 4.45 3.72
C ILE A 21 13.73 4.77 4.25
N ASP A 22 14.50 3.74 4.62
CA ASP A 22 15.90 3.93 5.03
C ASP A 22 16.73 4.54 3.89
N GLN A 23 16.49 4.11 2.65
CA GLN A 23 17.12 4.68 1.46
C GLN A 23 16.74 6.15 1.22
N ILE A 24 15.47 6.52 1.42
CA ILE A 24 14.99 7.90 1.23
C ILE A 24 15.53 8.83 2.32
N THR A 25 15.50 8.37 3.57
CA THR A 25 15.94 9.17 4.74
C THR A 25 17.45 9.22 4.88
N GLY A 26 18.18 8.30 4.25
CA GLY A 26 19.64 8.21 4.32
C GLY A 26 20.18 7.64 5.63
N GLU A 27 19.32 7.02 6.45
CA GLU A 27 19.68 6.44 7.75
C GLU A 27 18.82 5.21 8.07
N GLU A 28 19.29 4.37 9.00
CA GLU A 28 18.50 3.24 9.51
C GLU A 28 17.48 3.74 10.54
N ASN A 29 16.19 3.52 10.26
CA ASN A 29 15.08 3.91 11.14
C ASN A 29 14.60 2.75 12.01
N LYS A 30 13.81 3.09 13.03
CA LYS A 30 13.10 2.12 13.87
C LYS A 30 11.68 1.93 13.35
N TYR A 31 11.22 0.68 13.32
CA TYR A 31 9.94 0.33 12.72
C TYR A 31 9.06 -0.49 13.66
N VAL A 32 7.77 -0.14 13.68
CA VAL A 32 6.72 -0.91 14.35
C VAL A 32 5.75 -1.40 13.29
N LEU A 33 5.66 -2.71 13.09
CA LEU A 33 4.61 -3.31 12.26
C LEU A 33 3.30 -3.31 13.06
N LEU A 34 2.37 -2.42 12.68
CA LEU A 34 1.06 -2.28 13.31
C LEU A 34 0.02 -3.19 12.67
N GLN A 35 0.18 -3.50 11.38
CA GLN A 35 -0.69 -4.36 10.60
C GLN A 35 0.06 -4.84 9.34
N PRO A 36 0.04 -6.14 8.99
CA PRO A 36 -0.60 -7.24 9.69
C PRO A 36 -0.02 -7.53 11.07
N GLU A 37 -0.88 -7.98 11.98
CA GLU A 37 -0.48 -8.45 13.32
C GLU A 37 0.37 -9.73 13.19
N ASN A 38 1.43 -9.84 13.99
CA ASN A 38 2.34 -10.98 13.97
C ASN A 38 1.78 -12.24 14.68
N ASP A 39 0.63 -12.11 15.36
CA ASP A 39 0.06 -13.19 16.15
C ASP A 39 -1.08 -13.93 15.43
N LEU A 40 -1.46 -15.08 15.99
CA LEU A 40 -2.54 -15.91 15.49
C LEU A 40 -3.94 -15.30 15.76
N SER A 41 -4.02 -14.14 16.44
CA SER A 41 -5.29 -13.50 16.77
C SER A 41 -5.84 -12.73 15.56
N GLY A 42 -4.94 -12.18 14.72
CA GLY A 42 -5.23 -11.69 13.38
C GLY A 42 -6.51 -10.87 13.30
N LYS A 43 -6.69 -9.90 14.20
CA LYS A 43 -7.92 -9.13 14.40
C LYS A 43 -8.46 -8.55 13.10
N TYR A 44 -7.55 -8.17 12.20
CA TYR A 44 -7.85 -7.57 10.90
C TYR A 44 -7.57 -8.51 9.71
N GLY A 45 -6.85 -9.61 9.90
CA GLY A 45 -6.37 -10.50 8.83
C GLY A 45 -5.30 -9.87 7.92
N ASN A 46 -4.86 -10.57 6.88
CA ASN A 46 -3.95 -10.03 5.85
C ASN A 46 -4.72 -9.45 4.66
N GLY A 47 -4.06 -8.59 3.88
CA GLY A 47 -4.58 -7.97 2.66
C GLY A 47 -5.28 -6.63 2.90
N TRP A 48 -5.74 -6.01 1.81
CA TRP A 48 -6.36 -4.68 1.80
C TRP A 48 -7.48 -4.49 2.82
N LYS A 49 -8.30 -5.53 3.08
CA LYS A 49 -9.39 -5.47 4.08
C LYS A 49 -8.85 -5.23 5.49
N GLY A 50 -7.69 -5.80 5.80
CA GLY A 50 -7.04 -5.62 7.10
C GLY A 50 -6.51 -4.21 7.27
N VAL A 51 -5.85 -3.67 6.24
CA VAL A 51 -5.39 -2.26 6.20
C VAL A 51 -6.56 -1.30 6.42
N TRP A 52 -7.65 -1.53 5.68
CA TRP A 52 -8.81 -0.67 5.76
C TRP A 52 -9.50 -0.76 7.12
N LYS A 53 -9.72 -1.97 7.63
CA LYS A 53 -10.32 -2.15 8.97
C LYS A 53 -9.46 -1.52 10.06
N TRP A 54 -8.13 -1.62 9.96
CA TRP A 54 -7.21 -0.93 10.86
C TRP A 54 -7.40 0.59 10.78
N CYS A 55 -7.48 1.18 9.58
CA CYS A 55 -7.71 2.61 9.41
C CYS A 55 -9.03 3.05 10.06
N HIS A 56 -10.11 2.30 9.82
CA HIS A 56 -11.42 2.60 10.38
C HIS A 56 -11.44 2.53 11.91
N ASP A 57 -10.93 1.45 12.48
CA ASP A 57 -11.02 1.20 13.92
C ASP A 57 -10.08 2.10 14.74
N ASN A 58 -8.93 2.48 14.16
CA ASN A 58 -7.93 3.30 14.85
C ASN A 58 -8.01 4.79 14.52
N ALA A 59 -8.73 5.22 13.48
CA ALA A 59 -8.84 6.64 13.12
C ALA A 59 -9.21 7.57 14.29
N PRO A 60 -10.17 7.24 15.18
CA PRO A 60 -10.53 8.11 16.29
C PRO A 60 -9.41 8.28 17.34
N ILE A 61 -8.55 7.28 17.50
CA ILE A 61 -7.52 7.20 18.56
C ILE A 61 -6.09 7.23 17.99
N ARG A 62 -5.91 7.52 16.70
CA ARG A 62 -4.63 7.34 16.01
C ARG A 62 -3.49 8.12 16.66
N ARG A 63 -3.73 9.38 17.03
CA ARG A 63 -2.72 10.23 17.69
C ARG A 63 -2.32 9.68 19.05
N GLU A 64 -3.28 9.21 19.83
CA GLU A 64 -3.03 8.56 21.13
C GLU A 64 -2.22 7.29 20.92
N LEU A 65 -2.61 6.44 19.97
CA LEU A 65 -1.88 5.22 19.62
C LEU A 65 -0.43 5.50 19.23
N MET A 66 -0.17 6.56 18.46
CA MET A 66 1.19 6.96 18.08
C MET A 66 2.02 7.45 19.30
N GLN A 67 1.38 8.13 20.26
CA GLN A 67 2.03 8.64 21.48
C GLN A 67 2.26 7.54 22.54
N ASP A 68 1.38 6.55 22.60
CA ASP A 68 1.42 5.47 23.59
C ASP A 68 2.53 4.44 23.29
N ILE A 69 2.89 4.27 22.02
CA ILE A 69 4.05 3.46 21.62
C ILE A 69 5.32 4.16 22.15
N GLN A 70 6.27 3.37 22.68
CA GLN A 70 7.52 3.90 23.25
C GLN A 70 8.77 3.39 22.51
N PRO A 71 9.62 4.29 21.98
CA PRO A 71 9.43 5.75 21.85
C PRO A 71 8.17 6.12 21.05
N ALA A 72 7.65 7.34 21.18
CA ALA A 72 6.52 7.79 20.35
C ALA A 72 6.84 7.65 18.86
N LEU A 73 5.81 7.37 18.05
CA LEU A 73 5.96 7.33 16.59
C LEU A 73 6.05 8.75 16.02
N ASP A 74 7.02 8.98 15.13
CA ASP A 74 7.18 10.23 14.40
C ASP A 74 6.10 10.40 13.32
N PHE A 75 5.79 9.32 12.60
CA PHE A 75 4.73 9.28 11.59
C PHE A 75 4.31 7.85 11.27
N LEU A 76 3.21 7.72 10.52
CA LEU A 76 2.68 6.45 10.02
C LEU A 76 2.89 6.31 8.52
N VAL A 77 3.12 5.08 8.08
CA VAL A 77 3.08 4.67 6.68
C VAL A 77 1.96 3.66 6.51
N ILE A 78 1.00 3.96 5.64
CA ILE A 78 -0.14 3.10 5.35
C ILE A 78 -0.09 2.70 3.88
N GLN A 79 0.13 1.42 3.62
CA GLN A 79 0.24 0.87 2.28
C GLN A 79 -0.97 0.00 1.93
N MET A 80 -1.50 0.21 0.73
CA MET A 80 -2.54 -0.62 0.11
C MET A 80 -2.26 -0.75 -1.39
N ASP A 81 -2.35 -1.96 -1.91
CA ASP A 81 -2.13 -2.28 -3.32
C ASP A 81 -3.18 -1.60 -4.21
N GLY A 82 -2.74 -1.14 -5.37
CA GLY A 82 -3.57 -0.38 -6.29
C GLY A 82 -4.54 -1.24 -7.09
N ASP A 83 -4.29 -2.54 -7.21
CA ASP A 83 -5.14 -3.50 -7.92
C ASP A 83 -6.56 -3.60 -7.31
N VAL A 84 -6.68 -3.27 -6.02
CA VAL A 84 -7.93 -3.13 -5.27
C VAL A 84 -8.93 -2.24 -6.02
N SER A 85 -8.47 -1.14 -6.63
CA SER A 85 -9.32 -0.21 -7.38
C SER A 85 -9.95 -0.82 -8.63
N ARG A 86 -9.39 -1.92 -9.16
CA ARG A 86 -9.85 -2.60 -10.38
C ARG A 86 -10.59 -3.90 -10.08
N LYS A 87 -10.28 -4.56 -8.95
CA LYS A 87 -10.78 -5.91 -8.65
C LYS A 87 -11.88 -5.93 -7.58
N GLU A 88 -11.92 -4.95 -6.67
CA GLU A 88 -12.69 -5.05 -5.44
C GLU A 88 -13.86 -4.08 -5.41
N LYS A 89 -15.08 -4.57 -5.69
CA LYS A 89 -16.29 -3.73 -5.75
C LYS A 89 -16.60 -3.03 -4.43
N SER A 90 -16.24 -3.65 -3.32
CA SER A 90 -16.31 -3.06 -1.99
C SER A 90 -15.41 -1.81 -1.88
N SER A 91 -14.28 -1.75 -2.59
CA SER A 91 -13.39 -0.58 -2.62
C SER A 91 -13.85 0.56 -3.53
N HIS A 92 -15.17 0.74 -3.67
CA HIS A 92 -15.73 1.76 -4.55
C HIS A 92 -15.59 3.18 -3.99
N CYS A 93 -15.41 4.18 -4.87
CA CYS A 93 -15.49 5.59 -4.47
C CYS A 93 -16.90 5.94 -3.98
N TRP A 94 -17.02 7.02 -3.21
CA TRP A 94 -18.29 7.71 -2.95
C TRP A 94 -18.49 8.93 -3.87
N CYS A 95 -17.93 8.88 -5.07
CA CYS A 95 -18.06 9.95 -6.05
C CYS A 95 -19.45 9.94 -6.72
N LYS A 96 -19.85 11.05 -7.36
CA LYS A 96 -21.21 11.25 -7.89
C LYS A 96 -21.65 10.17 -8.89
N ALA A 97 -20.72 9.64 -9.67
CA ALA A 97 -20.99 8.60 -10.67
C ALA A 97 -21.31 7.22 -10.07
N THR A 98 -21.04 7.01 -8.78
CA THR A 98 -21.32 5.73 -8.12
C THR A 98 -22.76 5.63 -7.67
N GLU A 99 -23.47 4.64 -8.21
CA GLU A 99 -24.81 4.24 -7.82
C GLU A 99 -24.72 3.13 -6.75
N CYS A 100 -24.82 3.52 -5.48
CA CYS A 100 -24.83 2.59 -4.36
C CYS A 100 -25.80 3.10 -3.30
N ILE A 101 -26.73 2.24 -2.88
CA ILE A 101 -27.75 2.56 -1.88
C ILE A 101 -27.16 2.74 -0.47
N HIS A 102 -25.93 2.29 -0.24
CA HIS A 102 -25.22 2.35 1.05
C HIS A 102 -24.14 3.43 1.10
N LYS A 103 -24.07 4.26 0.07
CA LYS A 103 -23.01 5.26 -0.12
C LYS A 103 -23.01 6.29 1.02
N GLY A 104 -21.88 6.39 1.73
CA GLY A 104 -21.68 7.33 2.84
C GLY A 104 -22.18 6.83 4.18
N ASP A 105 -22.95 5.74 4.20
CA ASP A 105 -23.56 5.21 5.41
C ASP A 105 -22.89 3.94 5.91
N TRP A 106 -22.42 3.07 5.00
CA TRP A 106 -21.87 1.76 5.37
C TRP A 106 -20.38 1.67 5.13
N ASN A 107 -19.71 0.91 6.00
CA ASN A 107 -18.35 0.46 5.72
C ASN A 107 -18.41 -0.53 4.55
N PRO A 108 -17.72 -0.29 3.44
CA PRO A 108 -17.82 -1.17 2.28
C PRO A 108 -17.31 -2.61 2.50
N LEU A 109 -16.58 -2.86 3.59
CA LEU A 109 -16.27 -4.22 4.05
C LEU A 109 -17.53 -5.04 4.37
N GLU A 110 -18.65 -4.38 4.68
CA GLU A 110 -19.96 -5.01 4.94
C GLU A 110 -20.64 -5.48 3.65
N CYS A 111 -20.28 -4.92 2.49
CA CYS A 111 -20.87 -5.25 1.20
C CYS A 111 -20.42 -6.62 0.64
N ASP A 112 -19.34 -7.18 1.18
CA ASP A 112 -18.70 -8.38 0.64
C ASP A 112 -18.82 -9.61 1.55
N LEU A 113 -19.84 -9.63 2.40
CA LEU A 113 -20.06 -10.69 3.39
C LEU A 113 -20.67 -11.97 2.79
N THR A 114 -21.47 -11.86 1.72
CA THR A 114 -22.11 -13.01 1.06
C THR A 114 -21.83 -13.02 -0.45
N PRO A 115 -21.70 -14.22 -1.08
CA PRO A 115 -21.57 -14.34 -2.53
C PRO A 115 -22.71 -13.66 -3.29
N GLU A 116 -23.94 -13.77 -2.79
CA GLU A 116 -25.13 -13.18 -3.41
C GLU A 116 -25.07 -11.64 -3.37
N GLY A 117 -24.66 -11.06 -2.24
CA GLY A 117 -24.48 -9.61 -2.10
C GLY A 117 -23.39 -9.08 -3.04
N ARG A 118 -22.26 -9.79 -3.12
CA ARG A 118 -21.17 -9.46 -4.07
C ARG A 118 -21.65 -9.49 -5.52
N ALA A 119 -22.42 -10.51 -5.89
CA ALA A 119 -22.95 -10.66 -7.25
C ALA A 119 -23.98 -9.57 -7.59
N ALA A 120 -24.83 -9.19 -6.63
CA ALA A 120 -25.85 -8.17 -6.80
C ALA A 120 -25.31 -6.73 -6.76
N CYS A 121 -24.05 -6.53 -6.33
CA CYS A 121 -23.44 -5.21 -6.20
C CYS A 121 -23.40 -4.47 -7.57
N PRO A 122 -24.11 -3.33 -7.72
CA PRO A 122 -24.24 -2.61 -8.99
C PRO A 122 -22.98 -1.85 -9.39
N ILE A 123 -21.98 -1.81 -8.51
CA ILE A 123 -20.70 -1.15 -8.76
C ILE A 123 -20.03 -1.74 -10.00
N VAL A 124 -19.63 -0.85 -10.89
CA VAL A 124 -18.76 -1.13 -12.04
C VAL A 124 -17.37 -0.58 -11.74
N LEU A 125 -16.35 -1.40 -11.99
CA LEU A 125 -14.95 -1.04 -11.85
C LEU A 125 -14.24 -1.04 -13.22
N PRO A 126 -13.25 -0.16 -13.44
CA PRO A 126 -12.94 1.01 -12.60
C PRO A 126 -14.10 2.02 -12.63
N CYS A 127 -14.20 2.86 -11.60
CA CYS A 127 -15.28 3.85 -11.52
C CYS A 127 -15.20 4.83 -12.72
N PRO A 128 -16.30 5.05 -13.47
CA PRO A 128 -16.28 5.94 -14.64
C PRO A 128 -16.07 7.42 -14.28
N GLY A 129 -16.23 7.79 -13.00
CA GLY A 129 -15.99 9.14 -12.51
C GLY A 129 -14.52 9.47 -12.23
N HIS A 130 -13.60 8.52 -12.36
CA HIS A 130 -12.17 8.71 -12.11
C HIS A 130 -11.32 8.43 -13.34
N ASN A 131 -10.15 9.05 -13.39
CA ASN A 131 -9.15 8.77 -14.42
C ASN A 131 -8.63 7.33 -14.24
N ILE A 132 -8.51 6.58 -15.33
CA ILE A 132 -7.98 5.21 -15.35
C ILE A 132 -6.45 5.15 -15.52
N SER A 133 -5.78 6.29 -15.38
CA SER A 133 -4.32 6.37 -15.30
C SER A 133 -3.80 6.00 -13.91
N VAL A 134 -2.49 5.74 -13.81
CA VAL A 134 -1.79 5.53 -12.53
C VAL A 134 -2.17 6.57 -11.48
N ALA A 135 -2.07 7.86 -11.84
CA ALA A 135 -2.40 8.96 -10.93
C ALA A 135 -3.87 8.95 -10.49
N GLY A 136 -4.78 8.53 -11.38
CA GLY A 136 -6.19 8.40 -11.06
C GLY A 136 -6.48 7.30 -10.05
N TYR A 137 -5.89 6.12 -10.21
CA TYR A 137 -6.00 5.02 -9.25
C TYR A 137 -5.41 5.38 -7.88
N MET A 138 -4.21 5.99 -7.87
CA MET A 138 -3.59 6.48 -6.65
C MET A 138 -4.47 7.50 -5.94
N SER A 139 -4.95 8.52 -6.66
CA SER A 139 -5.82 9.55 -6.07
C SER A 139 -7.11 8.98 -5.50
N HIS A 140 -7.72 8.00 -6.17
CA HIS A 140 -8.93 7.33 -5.69
C HIS A 140 -8.67 6.60 -4.38
N LEU A 141 -7.67 5.72 -4.33
CA LEU A 141 -7.43 4.91 -3.12
C LEU A 141 -6.86 5.74 -1.96
N LYS A 142 -6.04 6.76 -2.23
CA LYS A 142 -5.62 7.73 -1.22
C LYS A 142 -6.80 8.48 -0.63
N GLY A 143 -7.71 8.98 -1.48
CA GLY A 143 -8.91 9.68 -1.03
C GLY A 143 -9.84 8.79 -0.20
N LEU A 144 -9.94 7.51 -0.58
CA LEU A 144 -10.70 6.51 0.17
C LEU A 144 -10.11 6.32 1.57
N LEU A 145 -8.82 6.02 1.70
CA LEU A 145 -8.15 5.85 2.99
C LEU A 145 -8.19 7.12 3.84
N ALA A 146 -7.96 8.28 3.23
CA ALA A 146 -8.01 9.57 3.92
C ALA A 146 -9.40 9.87 4.52
N THR A 147 -10.48 9.47 3.82
CA THR A 147 -11.86 9.61 4.33
C THR A 147 -12.03 8.88 5.67
N TRP A 148 -11.46 7.68 5.79
CA TRP A 148 -11.54 6.88 7.01
C TRP A 148 -10.62 7.39 8.11
N LEU A 149 -9.41 7.82 7.75
CA LEU A 149 -8.43 8.35 8.69
C LEU A 149 -8.82 9.72 9.26
N LYS A 150 -9.71 10.47 8.57
CA LYS A 150 -10.20 11.83 8.88
C LYS A 150 -9.14 12.93 8.82
N ASP A 151 -7.93 12.64 9.27
CA ASP A 151 -6.75 13.50 9.28
C ASP A 151 -5.57 12.68 8.76
N THR A 152 -4.65 13.26 8.00
CA THR A 152 -3.48 12.55 7.45
C THR A 152 -2.18 13.35 7.61
N SER A 153 -2.15 14.36 8.50
CA SER A 153 -1.00 15.26 8.65
C SER A 153 0.31 14.54 8.99
N ASP A 154 0.21 13.43 9.71
CA ASP A 154 1.31 12.60 10.22
C ASP A 154 1.33 11.22 9.54
N THR A 155 0.74 11.11 8.36
CA THR A 155 0.56 9.82 7.66
C THR A 155 0.96 9.92 6.20
N CYS A 156 1.87 9.03 5.79
CA CYS A 156 2.17 8.75 4.39
C CYS A 156 1.25 7.62 3.90
N ILE A 157 0.39 7.89 2.92
CA ILE A 157 -0.42 6.87 2.26
C ILE A 157 0.28 6.44 0.97
N VAL A 158 0.54 5.14 0.85
CA VAL A 158 1.34 4.53 -0.21
C VAL A 158 0.46 3.62 -1.05
N ILE A 159 0.24 3.99 -2.31
CA ILE A 159 -0.56 3.21 -3.26
C ILE A 159 0.32 2.85 -4.46
N PRO A 160 1.02 1.70 -4.46
CA PRO A 160 1.63 1.20 -5.68
C PRO A 160 0.54 0.82 -6.70
N CYS A 161 0.72 1.13 -7.99
CA CYS A 161 -0.37 1.10 -8.98
C CYS A 161 -1.08 -0.26 -9.16
N ASP A 162 -0.33 -1.36 -9.14
CA ASP A 162 -0.88 -2.72 -8.97
C ASP A 162 -0.46 -3.23 -7.60
N SER A 163 0.85 -3.35 -7.37
CA SER A 163 1.42 -3.80 -6.10
C SER A 163 2.87 -3.31 -5.93
N THR A 164 3.45 -3.49 -4.74
CA THR A 164 4.86 -3.11 -4.48
C THR A 164 5.85 -3.83 -5.40
N GLU A 165 5.47 -4.97 -6.00
CA GLU A 165 6.32 -5.68 -6.97
C GLU A 165 6.57 -4.89 -8.26
N ALA A 166 5.73 -3.92 -8.61
CA ALA A 166 6.00 -3.02 -9.73
C ALA A 166 7.32 -2.25 -9.51
N TRP A 167 7.63 -1.89 -8.26
CA TRP A 167 8.89 -1.22 -7.92
C TRP A 167 10.09 -2.15 -8.01
N ILE A 168 9.91 -3.43 -7.67
CA ILE A 168 10.94 -4.46 -7.85
C ILE A 168 11.24 -4.61 -9.35
N VAL A 169 10.21 -4.77 -10.18
CA VAL A 169 10.40 -4.88 -11.64
C VAL A 169 11.05 -3.62 -12.21
N ALA A 170 10.65 -2.43 -11.77
CA ALA A 170 11.29 -1.18 -12.18
C ALA A 170 12.79 -1.13 -11.86
N ALA A 171 13.19 -1.61 -10.67
CA ALA A 171 14.57 -1.62 -10.24
C ALA A 171 15.45 -2.59 -11.05
N TYR A 172 14.92 -3.79 -11.33
CA TYR A 172 15.66 -4.87 -11.99
C TYR A 172 15.61 -4.78 -13.53
N ASP A 173 14.41 -4.61 -14.09
CA ASP A 173 14.18 -4.67 -15.54
C ASP A 173 14.22 -3.29 -16.21
N GLN A 174 14.02 -2.21 -15.44
CA GLN A 174 13.94 -0.83 -15.95
C GLN A 174 12.91 -0.68 -17.09
N THR A 175 11.81 -1.41 -16.98
CA THR A 175 10.73 -1.44 -17.98
C THR A 175 9.89 -0.17 -17.96
N ASP A 176 9.76 0.49 -19.11
CA ASP A 176 8.83 1.61 -19.28
C ASP A 176 7.37 1.16 -19.09
N GLY A 177 6.58 1.96 -18.36
CA GLY A 177 5.16 1.67 -18.13
C GLY A 177 4.90 0.47 -17.22
N VAL A 178 5.88 0.05 -16.41
CA VAL A 178 5.78 -1.08 -15.46
C VAL A 178 4.56 -1.01 -14.54
N GLU A 179 4.12 0.19 -14.15
CA GLU A 179 2.93 0.38 -13.31
C GLU A 179 1.60 0.03 -13.99
N MET A 180 1.59 -0.14 -15.31
CA MET A 180 0.43 -0.59 -16.06
C MET A 180 0.35 -2.12 -16.17
N ILE A 181 1.36 -2.83 -15.67
CA ILE A 181 1.41 -4.29 -15.71
C ILE A 181 0.62 -4.83 -14.52
N GLU A 182 -0.45 -5.56 -14.81
CA GLU A 182 -1.23 -6.23 -13.78
C GLU A 182 -0.49 -7.47 -13.26
N ALA A 183 -0.60 -7.74 -11.96
CA ALA A 183 0.00 -8.90 -11.30
C ALA A 183 1.51 -9.10 -11.63
N PRO A 184 2.38 -8.12 -11.33
CA PRO A 184 3.81 -8.20 -11.68
C PRO A 184 4.51 -9.42 -11.08
N TRP A 185 4.07 -9.87 -9.90
CA TRP A 185 4.60 -11.08 -9.29
C TRP A 185 4.35 -12.30 -10.19
N GLU A 186 3.11 -12.55 -10.59
CA GLU A 186 2.72 -13.71 -11.38
C GLU A 186 3.28 -13.65 -12.81
N HIS A 187 3.23 -12.47 -13.43
CA HIS A 187 3.54 -12.31 -14.85
C HIS A 187 5.02 -12.07 -15.16
N ILE A 188 5.80 -11.57 -14.20
CA ILE A 188 7.22 -11.24 -14.40
C ILE A 188 8.11 -12.02 -13.43
N ILE A 189 7.95 -11.79 -12.13
CA ILE A 189 8.92 -12.27 -11.12
C ILE A 189 8.86 -13.79 -10.95
N ALA A 190 7.66 -14.33 -10.71
CA ALA A 190 7.40 -15.75 -10.50
C ALA A 190 7.06 -16.50 -11.80
N HIS A 191 7.17 -15.84 -12.96
CA HIS A 191 7.00 -16.47 -14.25
C HIS A 191 8.04 -17.58 -14.51
N ARG A 192 9.25 -17.42 -13.96
CA ARG A 192 10.35 -18.39 -14.08
C ARG A 192 10.85 -18.87 -12.72
N LYS A 193 11.64 -19.93 -12.78
CA LYS A 193 12.32 -20.55 -11.62
C LYS A 193 13.32 -19.60 -10.94
N CYS A 194 13.85 -18.62 -11.66
CA CYS A 194 14.73 -17.59 -11.11
C CYS A 194 14.37 -16.24 -11.73
N TYR A 195 14.54 -15.17 -10.96
CA TYR A 195 14.44 -13.77 -11.39
C TYR A 195 15.74 -13.08 -11.00
N HIS A 196 16.54 -12.64 -11.98
CA HIS A 196 17.86 -12.02 -11.77
C HIS A 196 18.76 -12.74 -10.74
N ASN A 197 18.98 -14.04 -10.95
CA ASN A 197 19.75 -14.94 -10.08
C ASN A 197 19.13 -15.25 -8.71
N ILE A 198 17.98 -14.67 -8.36
CA ILE A 198 17.23 -15.00 -7.16
C ILE A 198 16.31 -16.18 -7.48
N ARG A 199 16.42 -17.25 -6.69
CA ARG A 199 15.59 -18.45 -6.85
C ARG A 199 14.17 -18.17 -6.39
N ILE A 200 13.18 -18.40 -7.25
CA ILE A 200 11.76 -18.23 -6.94
C ILE A 200 11.11 -19.61 -6.70
N PRO A 201 10.82 -19.99 -5.43
CA PRO A 201 10.27 -21.30 -5.09
C PRO A 201 8.73 -21.32 -5.25
N GLY A 202 8.29 -21.40 -6.52
CA GLY A 202 6.88 -21.48 -6.87
C GLY A 202 6.20 -20.11 -6.93
N GLN A 203 4.86 -20.12 -6.94
CA GLN A 203 4.05 -18.91 -7.15
C GLN A 203 3.74 -18.13 -5.87
N LYS A 204 4.11 -18.61 -4.69
CA LYS A 204 3.80 -17.92 -3.42
C LYS A 204 4.89 -16.89 -3.07
N LYS A 205 4.46 -15.67 -2.78
CA LYS A 205 5.30 -14.61 -2.20
C LYS A 205 5.88 -15.06 -0.84
N ARG A 206 7.15 -14.72 -0.57
CA ARG A 206 7.85 -15.09 0.67
C ARG A 206 8.76 -13.96 1.13
N VAL A 207 8.68 -13.59 2.40
CA VAL A 207 9.53 -12.56 3.04
C VAL A 207 11.01 -12.71 2.69
N ARG A 208 11.58 -13.92 2.83
CA ARG A 208 12.99 -14.19 2.51
C ARG A 208 13.41 -13.90 1.06
N ILE A 209 12.46 -13.91 0.13
CA ILE A 209 12.73 -13.56 -1.27
C ILE A 209 12.72 -12.02 -1.41
N PHE A 210 11.79 -11.34 -0.74
CA PHE A 210 11.72 -9.88 -0.74
C PHE A 210 12.93 -9.23 -0.06
N GLU A 211 13.45 -9.84 1.01
CA GLU A 211 14.72 -9.45 1.63
C GLU A 211 15.90 -9.42 0.64
N GLN A 212 15.89 -10.30 -0.37
CA GLN A 212 16.92 -10.34 -1.41
C GLN A 212 16.73 -9.26 -2.49
N PHE A 213 15.51 -8.76 -2.67
CA PHE A 213 15.23 -7.68 -3.64
C PHE A 213 15.58 -6.29 -3.10
N VAL A 214 15.47 -6.08 -1.77
CA VAL A 214 15.69 -4.79 -1.13
C VAL A 214 16.99 -4.09 -1.57
N PRO A 215 18.17 -4.72 -1.56
CA PRO A 215 19.41 -4.03 -1.91
C PRO A 215 19.38 -3.41 -3.31
N THR A 216 18.89 -4.16 -4.31
CA THR A 216 18.82 -3.68 -5.70
C THR A 216 17.74 -2.63 -5.89
N VAL A 217 16.61 -2.75 -5.17
CA VAL A 217 15.55 -1.73 -5.17
C VAL A 217 16.07 -0.41 -4.60
N CYS A 218 16.77 -0.44 -3.47
CA CYS A 218 17.36 0.74 -2.86
C CYS A 218 18.46 1.36 -3.74
N GLU A 219 19.39 0.55 -4.25
CA GLU A 219 20.47 1.02 -5.14
C GLU A 219 19.93 1.72 -6.40
N ASN A 220 18.84 1.20 -6.96
CA ASN A 220 18.22 1.76 -8.16
C ASN A 220 17.02 2.67 -7.88
N TRP A 221 16.80 3.11 -6.63
CA TRP A 221 15.59 3.84 -6.25
C TRP A 221 15.35 5.11 -7.11
N SER A 222 16.42 5.85 -7.43
CA SER A 222 16.33 7.02 -8.33
C SER A 222 15.84 6.71 -9.75
N LYS A 223 15.97 5.46 -10.23
CA LYS A 223 15.37 5.01 -11.49
C LYS A 223 13.93 4.55 -11.26
N VAL A 224 13.66 3.88 -10.14
CA VAL A 224 12.31 3.48 -9.75
C VAL A 224 11.40 4.71 -9.70
N THR A 225 11.79 5.82 -9.08
CA THR A 225 10.98 7.06 -9.03
C THR A 225 10.85 7.78 -10.38
N LYS A 226 11.69 7.46 -11.36
CA LYS A 226 11.53 7.94 -12.75
C LYS A 226 10.50 7.11 -13.51
N LEU A 227 10.49 5.79 -13.31
CA LEU A 227 9.62 4.84 -14.02
C LEU A 227 8.25 4.69 -13.35
N CYS A 228 8.18 4.84 -12.03
CA CYS A 228 6.99 4.62 -11.22
C CYS A 228 6.55 5.92 -10.55
N GLN A 229 5.39 6.42 -10.95
CA GLN A 229 4.76 7.59 -10.35
C GLN A 229 4.38 7.34 -8.89
N SER A 230 3.96 6.12 -8.52
CA SER A 230 3.65 5.76 -7.13
C SER A 230 4.89 5.77 -6.22
N ALA A 231 6.05 5.38 -6.75
CA ALA A 231 7.31 5.43 -6.01
C ALA A 231 7.77 6.88 -5.77
N ARG A 232 7.64 7.74 -6.78
CA ARG A 232 7.97 9.17 -6.65
C ARG A 232 7.09 9.87 -5.61
N ASP A 233 5.78 9.64 -5.69
CA ASP A 233 4.82 10.18 -4.74
C ASP A 233 5.07 9.67 -3.30
N PHE A 234 5.50 8.42 -3.15
CA PHE A 234 5.95 7.89 -1.87
C PHE A 234 7.19 8.62 -1.33
N GLU A 235 8.22 8.79 -2.17
CA GLU A 235 9.44 9.52 -1.81
C GLU A 235 9.15 10.96 -1.37
N GLU A 236 8.38 11.71 -2.16
CA GLU A 236 8.00 13.09 -1.86
C GLU A 236 7.22 13.20 -0.53
N SER A 237 6.34 12.22 -0.26
CA SER A 237 5.56 12.17 0.99
C SER A 237 6.44 11.91 2.22
N ILE A 238 7.41 11.00 2.11
CA ILE A 238 8.37 10.72 3.19
C ILE A 238 9.24 11.94 3.46
N LEU A 239 9.81 12.55 2.41
CA LEU A 239 10.64 13.75 2.55
C LEU A 239 9.88 14.87 3.28
N THR A 240 8.64 15.14 2.86
CA THR A 240 7.77 16.15 3.50
C THR A 240 7.57 15.89 5.00
N LEU A 241 7.31 14.63 5.40
CA LEU A 241 7.13 14.26 6.80
C LEU A 241 8.42 14.38 7.62
N THR A 242 9.56 14.07 7.00
CA THR A 242 10.86 14.18 7.69
C THR A 242 11.33 15.62 7.87
N GLU A 243 11.00 16.51 6.95
CA GLU A 243 11.28 17.95 7.02
C GLU A 243 10.37 18.67 8.03
N SER A 244 9.09 18.28 8.11
CA SER A 244 8.09 18.91 8.99
C SER A 244 8.36 18.68 10.49
N GLY A 245 9.19 17.69 10.85
CA GLY A 245 9.58 17.40 12.24
C GLY A 245 10.91 18.03 12.69
N ALA A 246 11.48 18.96 11.90
CA ALA A 246 12.77 19.61 12.19
C ALA A 246 12.64 20.99 12.87
N VAL A 247 11.48 21.31 13.46
CA VAL A 247 11.21 22.57 14.17
C VAL A 247 11.22 22.38 15.68
#